data_AF-A0A2V2UCQ4-F1
#
_entry.id   AF-A0A2V2UCQ4-F1
#
_cell.length_a   1.000
_cell.length_b   1.000
_cell.length_c   1.000
_cell.angle_alpha   90.00
_cell.angle_beta   90.00
_cell.angle_gamma   90.00
#
_symmetry.space_group_name_H-M   'P 1'
#
loop_
_entity.id
_entity.type
_entity.pdbx_description
1 polymer ?
#
loop_
_entity_poly.entity_id
_entity_poly.type
_entity_poly.pdbx_seq_one_letter_code
_entity_poly.pdbx_strand_id
1 'polypeptide(L)'
;MIKDTQRDLIIKRRDAVSENPDLITIDRWDLSKVFYDTRTILDKLGYDTSPMNVTAKRKAIHNDIADICDDLGVKRHEIGIFAADRAQMAFDGQIYNVTFETFGWLARLGTDIIFTEKEGLVNTLVPFTTDMGIALVQSGGWSSEYAEFLIKEAQRLGFNNIGILTDFDSQGVGIALEYLNVARLGVDLQTISDLGVNLQDVEEHIEPLKFNKKTKKMEENSHWVGLKAKLEQMNNSWEIDLDEYKQFREFYDPFIRANLTYLRSNRVELGAITANVGPERFWNWLANKILDAFPQRDYNRAMKVPELLYPKPITDYLAKLNTKLKSVLKQSNKDWKETLTDFDGFIDSTNDKLDEIEKDMHDNIMMTDKDVKALIKDIDDLGRKEYLG
;
A
#
# COMPACT_ATOMS: atom_id res chain seq x y z
N MET A 1 31.06 -15.54 -4.16
CA MET A 1 30.76 -16.56 -3.13
C MET A 1 29.41 -16.33 -2.47
N ILE A 2 29.19 -15.28 -1.65
CA ILE A 2 27.86 -15.03 -1.05
C ILE A 2 26.78 -14.92 -2.12
N LYS A 3 27.01 -14.08 -3.15
CA LYS A 3 26.09 -13.90 -4.28
C LYS A 3 25.85 -15.19 -5.07
N ASP A 4 26.88 -16.01 -5.25
CA ASP A 4 26.75 -17.31 -5.94
C ASP A 4 25.90 -18.30 -5.13
N THR A 5 26.13 -18.36 -3.80
CA THR A 5 25.30 -19.18 -2.90
C THR A 5 23.84 -18.71 -2.87
N GLN A 6 23.59 -17.39 -2.90
CA GLN A 6 22.23 -16.86 -3.05
C GLN A 6 21.61 -17.26 -4.39
N ARG A 7 22.39 -17.21 -5.48
CA ARG A 7 21.94 -17.60 -6.81
C ARG A 7 21.51 -19.07 -6.85
N ASP A 8 22.33 -19.96 -6.31
CA ASP A 8 21.99 -21.39 -6.23
C ASP A 8 20.74 -21.64 -5.39
N LEU A 9 20.57 -20.90 -4.29
CA LEU A 9 19.40 -21.00 -3.43
C LEU A 9 18.12 -20.51 -4.14
N ILE A 10 18.21 -19.41 -4.87
CA ILE A 10 17.09 -18.83 -5.64
C ILE A 10 16.70 -19.72 -6.82
N ILE A 11 17.67 -20.32 -7.53
CA ILE A 11 17.41 -21.30 -8.59
C ILE A 11 16.62 -22.48 -8.03
N LYS A 12 17.07 -23.07 -6.91
CA LYS A 12 16.35 -24.17 -6.25
C LYS A 12 14.94 -23.79 -5.86
N ARG A 13 14.74 -22.56 -5.37
CA ARG A 13 13.43 -22.06 -5.00
C ARG A 13 12.52 -21.92 -6.22
N ARG A 14 13.01 -21.32 -7.31
CA ARG A 14 12.29 -21.20 -8.57
C ARG A 14 11.84 -22.57 -9.09
N ASP A 15 12.75 -23.52 -9.12
CA ASP A 15 12.48 -24.86 -9.63
C ASP A 15 11.43 -25.57 -8.75
N ALA A 16 11.55 -25.47 -7.42
CA ALA A 16 10.57 -26.01 -6.49
C ALA A 16 9.16 -25.38 -6.66
N VAL A 17 9.09 -24.06 -6.87
CA VAL A 17 7.81 -23.38 -7.13
C VAL A 17 7.22 -23.77 -8.49
N SER A 18 8.06 -23.98 -9.50
CA SER A 18 7.61 -24.49 -10.79
C SER A 18 7.02 -25.90 -10.70
N GLU A 19 7.53 -26.73 -9.78
CA GLU A 19 6.99 -28.07 -9.50
C GLU A 19 5.74 -28.03 -8.61
N ASN A 20 5.69 -27.10 -7.65
CA ASN A 20 4.56 -26.92 -6.73
C ASN A 20 4.25 -25.43 -6.53
N PRO A 21 3.30 -24.86 -7.31
CA PRO A 21 2.91 -23.46 -7.21
C PRO A 21 2.38 -23.04 -5.83
N ASP A 22 1.83 -23.98 -5.04
CA ASP A 22 1.31 -23.68 -3.69
C ASP A 22 2.41 -23.21 -2.73
N LEU A 23 3.69 -23.52 -3.02
CA LEU A 23 4.82 -23.04 -2.21
C LEU A 23 4.89 -21.51 -2.13
N ILE A 24 4.33 -20.79 -3.11
CA ILE A 24 4.22 -19.33 -3.07
C ILE A 24 3.40 -18.86 -1.87
N THR A 25 2.41 -19.65 -1.43
CA THR A 25 1.51 -19.31 -0.31
C THR A 25 1.86 -20.05 0.98
N ILE A 26 2.20 -21.34 0.91
CA ILE A 26 2.40 -22.19 2.11
C ILE A 26 3.82 -22.15 2.70
N ASP A 27 4.84 -21.78 1.92
CA ASP A 27 6.24 -21.69 2.36
C ASP A 27 6.88 -20.39 1.85
N ARG A 28 6.47 -19.27 2.42
CA ARG A 28 6.89 -17.93 1.98
C ARG A 28 8.28 -17.59 2.49
N TRP A 29 9.12 -17.01 1.64
CA TRP A 29 10.45 -16.58 2.01
C TRP A 29 10.50 -15.06 2.11
N ASP A 30 10.93 -14.51 3.24
CA ASP A 30 11.32 -13.11 3.31
C ASP A 30 12.80 -12.93 2.94
N LEU A 31 13.24 -11.69 2.73
CA LEU A 31 14.67 -11.41 2.47
C LEU A 31 15.58 -11.92 3.60
N SER A 32 15.07 -11.96 4.84
CA SER A 32 15.81 -12.47 5.99
C SER A 32 16.03 -13.97 5.89
N LYS A 33 15.03 -14.75 5.46
CA LYS A 33 15.13 -16.20 5.26
C LYS A 33 16.19 -16.51 4.22
N VAL A 34 16.17 -15.83 3.07
CA VAL A 34 17.21 -15.96 2.04
C VAL A 34 18.60 -15.66 2.62
N PHE A 35 18.71 -14.59 3.42
CA PHE A 35 19.96 -14.23 4.11
C PHE A 35 20.43 -15.33 5.08
N TYR A 36 19.56 -15.83 5.95
CA TYR A 36 19.91 -16.83 6.96
C TYR A 36 20.20 -18.21 6.35
N ASP A 37 19.47 -18.60 5.31
CA ASP A 37 19.71 -19.85 4.59
C ASP A 37 21.05 -19.79 3.84
N THR A 38 21.35 -18.65 3.19
CA THR A 38 22.67 -18.38 2.58
C THR A 38 23.78 -18.47 3.62
N ARG A 39 23.60 -17.82 4.77
CA ARG A 39 24.56 -17.84 5.88
C ARG A 39 24.81 -19.27 6.36
N THR A 40 23.74 -20.03 6.57
CA THR A 40 23.79 -21.42 7.02
C THR A 40 24.55 -22.31 6.04
N ILE A 41 24.36 -22.12 4.74
CA ILE A 41 25.11 -22.86 3.71
C ILE A 41 26.60 -22.50 3.77
N LEU A 42 26.94 -21.21 3.87
CA LEU A 42 28.32 -20.75 3.95
C LEU A 42 29.02 -21.22 5.24
N ASP A 43 28.34 -21.17 6.38
CA ASP A 43 28.84 -21.69 7.66
C ASP A 43 29.15 -23.19 7.55
N LYS A 44 28.25 -23.97 6.92
CA LYS A 44 28.46 -25.42 6.69
C LYS A 44 29.64 -25.71 5.76
N LEU A 45 29.97 -24.79 4.86
CA LEU A 45 31.14 -24.87 3.98
C LEU A 45 32.43 -24.36 4.66
N GLY A 46 32.36 -23.93 5.92
CA GLY A 46 33.51 -23.50 6.71
C GLY A 46 33.92 -22.03 6.50
N TYR A 47 33.05 -21.20 5.92
CA TYR A 47 33.32 -19.78 5.75
C TYR A 47 32.94 -18.96 6.99
N ASP A 48 33.73 -17.93 7.32
CA ASP A 48 33.37 -16.98 8.38
C ASP A 48 32.26 -16.03 7.89
N THR A 49 31.07 -16.19 8.47
CA THR A 49 29.90 -15.38 8.14
C THR A 49 29.67 -14.21 9.10
N SER A 50 30.50 -14.03 10.13
CA SER A 50 30.42 -12.90 11.07
C SER A 50 30.32 -11.53 10.36
N PRO A 51 31.04 -11.28 9.25
CA PRO A 51 30.96 -10.03 8.52
C PRO A 51 29.60 -9.78 7.83
N MET A 52 28.77 -10.80 7.59
CA MET A 52 27.45 -10.66 6.98
C MET A 52 26.46 -9.90 7.88
N ASN A 53 26.69 -9.91 9.20
CA ASN A 53 25.83 -9.23 10.17
C ASN A 53 26.06 -7.70 10.24
N VAL A 54 27.10 -7.18 9.58
CA VAL A 54 27.34 -5.74 9.49
C VAL A 54 26.22 -5.10 8.67
N THR A 55 25.52 -4.10 9.23
CA THR A 55 24.33 -3.46 8.62
C THR A 55 24.49 -3.11 7.15
N ALA A 56 25.62 -2.50 6.77
CA ALA A 56 25.90 -2.14 5.38
C ALA A 56 26.03 -3.36 4.45
N LYS A 57 26.64 -4.45 4.93
CA LYS A 57 26.78 -5.70 4.17
C LYS A 57 25.45 -6.45 4.10
N ARG A 58 24.67 -6.48 5.18
CA ARG A 58 23.33 -7.07 5.18
C ARG A 58 22.42 -6.39 4.15
N LYS A 59 22.45 -5.05 4.08
CA LYS A 59 21.71 -4.29 3.06
C LYS A 59 22.15 -4.64 1.63
N ALA A 60 23.46 -4.75 1.40
CA ALA A 60 23.98 -5.17 0.09
C ALA A 60 23.53 -6.59 -0.29
N ILE A 61 23.59 -7.54 0.65
CA ILE A 61 23.16 -8.94 0.44
C ILE A 61 21.65 -9.02 0.14
N HIS A 62 20.83 -8.18 0.79
CA HIS A 62 19.40 -8.09 0.46
C HIS A 62 19.15 -7.51 -0.93
N ASN A 63 19.93 -6.51 -1.35
CA ASN A 63 19.82 -5.92 -2.68
C ASN A 63 20.21 -6.92 -3.77
N ASP A 64 21.25 -7.73 -3.54
CA ASP A 64 21.71 -8.76 -4.49
C ASP A 64 20.60 -9.78 -4.85
N ILE A 65 19.60 -9.99 -3.99
CA ILE A 65 18.47 -10.91 -4.25
C ILE A 65 17.66 -10.44 -5.45
N ALA A 66 17.39 -9.13 -5.55
CA ALA A 66 16.64 -8.57 -6.68
C ALA A 66 17.43 -8.73 -7.98
N ASP A 67 18.71 -8.34 -7.98
CA ASP A 67 19.61 -8.50 -9.12
C ASP A 67 19.64 -9.95 -9.62
N ILE A 68 19.75 -10.91 -8.68
CA ILE A 68 19.79 -12.34 -9.02
C ILE A 68 18.49 -12.81 -9.67
N CYS A 69 17.33 -12.35 -9.18
CA CYS A 69 16.05 -12.75 -9.75
C CYS A 69 15.90 -12.19 -11.18
N ASP A 70 16.24 -10.92 -11.39
CA ASP A 70 16.24 -10.29 -12.71
C ASP A 70 17.20 -11.00 -13.69
N ASP A 71 18.41 -11.33 -13.22
CA ASP A 71 19.40 -12.14 -13.95
C ASP A 71 18.86 -13.52 -14.39
N LEU A 72 17.94 -14.09 -13.60
CA LEU A 72 17.30 -15.39 -13.84
C LEU A 72 15.99 -15.26 -14.64
N GLY A 73 15.58 -14.04 -15.00
CA GLY A 73 14.36 -13.77 -15.75
C GLY A 73 13.08 -14.02 -14.96
N VAL A 74 13.14 -13.98 -13.62
CA VAL A 74 11.98 -14.18 -12.74
C VAL A 74 11.85 -13.01 -11.78
N LYS A 75 10.63 -12.67 -11.40
CA LYS A 75 10.38 -11.71 -10.32
C LYS A 75 10.33 -12.42 -8.97
N ARG A 76 10.77 -11.75 -7.92
CA ARG A 76 10.86 -12.32 -6.56
C ARG A 76 9.54 -12.95 -6.10
N HIS A 77 8.42 -12.30 -6.40
CA HIS A 77 7.09 -12.77 -6.02
C HIS A 77 6.63 -14.02 -6.79
N GLU A 78 7.05 -14.19 -8.04
CA GLU A 78 6.73 -15.39 -8.85
C GLU A 78 7.31 -16.66 -8.24
N ILE A 79 8.33 -16.52 -7.39
CA ILE A 79 9.00 -17.61 -6.69
C ILE A 79 8.78 -17.56 -5.17
N GLY A 80 7.82 -16.75 -4.71
CA GLY A 80 7.43 -16.67 -3.30
C GLY A 80 8.50 -16.04 -2.38
N ILE A 81 9.33 -15.14 -2.90
CA ILE A 81 10.27 -14.30 -2.12
C ILE A 81 9.69 -12.89 -1.96
N PHE A 82 9.61 -12.41 -0.72
CA PHE A 82 8.92 -11.17 -0.37
C PHE A 82 9.83 -10.21 0.40
N ALA A 83 9.69 -8.90 0.14
CA ALA A 83 10.23 -7.86 1.00
C ALA A 83 9.27 -7.62 2.17
N ALA A 84 9.80 -7.31 3.35
CA ALA A 84 8.98 -6.94 4.50
C ALA A 84 8.01 -5.80 4.14
N ASP A 85 6.77 -5.90 4.61
CA ASP A 85 5.71 -4.94 4.36
C ASP A 85 6.12 -3.56 4.89
N ARG A 86 6.51 -2.66 3.99
CA ARG A 86 6.86 -1.27 4.32
C ARG A 86 5.91 -0.25 3.71
N ALA A 87 5.12 -0.69 2.74
CA ALA A 87 4.16 0.17 2.09
C ALA A 87 2.84 0.14 2.84
N GLN A 88 2.25 1.31 3.06
CA GLN A 88 0.99 1.49 3.79
C GLN A 88 0.09 2.41 2.99
N MET A 89 -1.21 2.12 2.98
CA MET A 89 -2.24 2.97 2.42
C MET A 89 -3.13 3.48 3.56
N ALA A 90 -3.30 4.80 3.68
CA ALA A 90 -4.37 5.39 4.44
C ALA A 90 -5.58 5.64 3.55
N PHE A 91 -6.74 5.15 3.96
CA PHE A 91 -8.00 5.39 3.27
C PHE A 91 -9.14 5.36 4.29
N ASP A 92 -10.03 6.35 4.22
CA ASP A 92 -11.20 6.48 5.08
C ASP A 92 -10.88 6.39 6.59
N GLY A 93 -9.81 7.06 7.02
CA GLY A 93 -9.36 7.07 8.42
C GLY A 93 -8.71 5.78 8.90
N GLN A 94 -8.46 4.81 8.01
CA GLN A 94 -7.84 3.52 8.34
C GLN A 94 -6.51 3.33 7.62
N ILE A 95 -5.62 2.54 8.20
CA ILE A 95 -4.34 2.15 7.59
C ILE A 95 -4.43 0.70 7.15
N TYR A 96 -4.02 0.44 5.91
CA TYR A 96 -3.90 -0.88 5.31
C TYR A 96 -2.45 -1.13 4.92
N ASN A 97 -1.95 -2.34 5.18
CA ASN A 97 -0.65 -2.75 4.64
C ASN A 97 -0.80 -3.08 3.16
N VAL A 98 0.09 -2.53 2.33
CA VAL A 98 0.15 -2.83 0.90
C VAL A 98 1.07 -4.04 0.72
N THR A 99 0.47 -5.17 0.36
CA THR A 99 1.13 -6.46 0.15
C THR A 99 0.70 -7.04 -1.20
N PHE A 100 1.28 -8.17 -1.60
CA PHE A 100 0.85 -8.88 -2.82
C PHE A 100 -0.59 -9.41 -2.74
N GLU A 101 -1.11 -9.69 -1.55
CA GLU A 101 -2.50 -10.14 -1.38
C GLU A 101 -3.47 -8.97 -1.41
N THR A 102 -3.02 -7.79 -0.96
CA THR A 102 -3.92 -6.65 -0.76
C THR A 102 -3.92 -5.66 -1.91
N PHE A 103 -2.84 -5.54 -2.70
CA PHE A 103 -2.74 -4.50 -3.73
C PHE A 103 -3.91 -4.53 -4.73
N GLY A 104 -4.41 -5.72 -5.10
CA GLY A 104 -5.48 -5.85 -6.10
C GLY A 104 -6.82 -5.26 -5.66
N TRP A 105 -7.17 -5.36 -4.38
CA TRP A 105 -8.39 -4.71 -3.87
C TRP A 105 -8.12 -3.29 -3.39
N LEU A 106 -6.92 -2.99 -2.88
CA LEU A 106 -6.50 -1.63 -2.52
C LEU A 106 -6.45 -0.70 -3.75
N ALA A 107 -6.06 -1.21 -4.92
CA ALA A 107 -6.12 -0.45 -6.19
C ALA A 107 -7.54 0.01 -6.56
N ARG A 108 -8.57 -0.63 -5.99
CA ARG A 108 -9.98 -0.27 -6.22
C ARG A 108 -10.48 0.81 -5.27
N LEU A 109 -9.74 1.11 -4.21
CA LEU A 109 -10.13 2.11 -3.22
C LEU A 109 -9.82 3.53 -3.69
N GLY A 110 -10.70 4.43 -3.26
CA GLY A 110 -10.55 5.86 -3.43
C GLY A 110 -10.92 6.36 -4.83
N THR A 111 -11.37 7.60 -4.90
CA THR A 111 -11.49 8.37 -6.13
C THR A 111 -10.14 8.83 -6.64
N ASP A 112 -9.15 8.97 -5.75
CA ASP A 112 -7.80 9.50 -6.00
C ASP A 112 -6.79 8.63 -5.22
N ILE A 113 -5.67 8.23 -5.83
CA ILE A 113 -4.58 7.50 -5.14
C ILE A 113 -3.30 8.32 -5.21
N ILE A 114 -2.79 8.73 -4.05
CA ILE A 114 -1.64 9.63 -3.94
C ILE A 114 -0.47 8.92 -3.29
N PHE A 115 0.63 8.76 -4.01
CA PHE A 115 1.85 8.11 -3.54
C PHE A 115 2.83 9.11 -2.94
N THR A 116 3.53 8.73 -1.87
CA THR A 116 4.64 9.50 -1.29
C THR A 116 5.76 8.60 -0.81
N GLU A 117 7.01 9.07 -0.93
CA GLU A 117 8.17 8.38 -0.31
C GLU A 117 8.20 8.57 1.20
N LYS A 118 7.70 9.72 1.67
CA LYS A 118 8.03 10.23 3.00
C LYS A 118 7.40 9.35 4.08
N GLU A 119 8.25 8.64 4.79
CA GLU A 119 7.83 7.82 5.92
C GLU A 119 7.19 8.68 7.01
N GLY A 120 6.06 8.21 7.55
CA GLY A 120 5.34 8.87 8.63
C GLY A 120 4.38 9.98 8.18
N LEU A 121 4.54 10.55 6.99
CA LEU A 121 3.62 11.58 6.48
C LEU A 121 2.19 11.04 6.37
N VAL A 122 2.02 9.85 5.79
CA VAL A 122 0.71 9.23 5.65
C VAL A 122 0.05 9.02 7.02
N ASN A 123 0.80 8.55 8.01
CA ASN A 123 0.29 8.36 9.38
C ASN A 123 -0.21 9.67 10.01
N THR A 124 0.47 10.80 9.75
CA THR A 124 0.00 12.11 10.24
C THR A 124 -1.26 12.60 9.53
N LEU A 125 -1.52 12.13 8.31
CA LEU A 125 -2.63 12.58 7.48
C LEU A 125 -3.86 11.65 7.53
N VAL A 126 -3.75 10.45 8.11
CA VAL A 126 -4.87 9.49 8.24
C VAL A 126 -6.18 10.14 8.68
N PRO A 127 -6.22 10.97 9.75
CA PRO A 127 -7.48 11.52 10.25
C PRO A 127 -8.22 12.40 9.23
N PHE A 128 -7.52 12.94 8.23
CA PHE A 128 -8.10 13.81 7.22
C PHE A 128 -8.56 13.06 5.96
N THR A 129 -8.32 11.75 5.87
CA THR A 129 -8.75 10.91 4.74
C THR A 129 -10.20 10.43 4.84
N THR A 130 -10.81 10.53 6.03
CA THR A 130 -12.20 10.09 6.31
C THR A 130 -13.21 10.83 5.44
N ASP A 131 -14.15 10.10 4.86
CA ASP A 131 -15.25 10.62 4.02
C ASP A 131 -14.83 11.39 2.75
N MET A 132 -13.53 11.45 2.42
CA MET A 132 -13.04 12.22 1.27
C MET A 132 -12.98 11.41 -0.02
N GLY A 133 -12.80 10.09 0.10
CA GLY A 133 -12.49 9.22 -1.04
C GLY A 133 -11.03 9.27 -1.50
N ILE A 134 -10.11 9.88 -0.76
CA ILE A 134 -8.70 9.96 -1.14
C ILE A 134 -7.91 8.86 -0.44
N ALA A 135 -7.15 8.06 -1.20
CA ALA A 135 -6.20 7.08 -0.68
C ALA A 135 -4.77 7.64 -0.71
N LEU A 136 -4.09 7.67 0.44
CA LEU A 136 -2.69 8.08 0.55
C LEU A 136 -1.79 6.86 0.74
N VAL A 137 -0.81 6.68 -0.13
CA VAL A 137 0.08 5.53 -0.14
C VAL A 137 1.50 5.96 0.21
N GLN A 138 2.03 5.44 1.30
CA GLN A 138 3.44 5.52 1.62
C GLN A 138 4.15 4.33 0.98
N SER A 139 5.11 4.56 0.10
CA SER A 139 5.83 3.48 -0.60
C SER A 139 6.95 2.84 0.24
N GLY A 140 7.42 3.49 1.30
CA GLY A 140 8.54 3.00 2.12
C GLY A 140 9.89 3.02 1.37
N GLY A 141 9.99 3.89 0.36
CA GLY A 141 11.08 4.00 -0.60
C GLY A 141 10.58 3.73 -2.02
N TRP A 142 10.89 4.60 -2.99
CA TRP A 142 10.43 4.46 -4.38
C TRP A 142 10.95 3.23 -5.12
N SER A 143 12.00 2.59 -4.60
CA SER A 143 12.48 1.29 -5.09
C SER A 143 11.67 0.10 -4.54
N SER A 144 10.53 0.32 -3.88
CA SER A 144 9.67 -0.78 -3.43
C SER A 144 8.73 -1.18 -4.58
N GLU A 145 8.79 -2.46 -4.96
CA GLU A 145 7.97 -3.02 -6.05
C GLU A 145 6.46 -2.80 -5.82
N TYR A 146 6.03 -2.60 -4.56
CA TYR A 146 4.63 -2.44 -4.17
C TYR A 146 3.97 -1.17 -4.70
N ALA A 147 4.67 -0.04 -4.71
CA ALA A 147 4.09 1.19 -5.26
C ALA A 147 3.87 1.06 -6.77
N GLU A 148 4.85 0.51 -7.47
CA GLU A 148 4.76 0.24 -8.90
C GLU A 148 3.64 -0.76 -9.23
N PHE A 149 3.49 -1.85 -8.47
CA PHE A 149 2.38 -2.80 -8.65
C PHE A 149 1.02 -2.15 -8.46
N LEU A 150 0.88 -1.32 -7.43
CA LEU A 150 -0.38 -0.65 -7.14
C LEU A 150 -0.75 0.37 -8.24
N ILE A 151 0.22 1.14 -8.73
CA ILE A 151 0.04 2.07 -9.87
C ILE A 151 -0.40 1.30 -11.12
N LYS A 152 0.35 0.24 -11.49
CA LYS A 152 0.06 -0.56 -12.68
C LYS A 152 -1.29 -1.25 -12.60
N GLU A 153 -1.65 -1.80 -11.45
CA GLU A 153 -2.94 -2.46 -11.25
C GLU A 153 -4.10 -1.46 -11.31
N ALA A 154 -3.95 -0.29 -10.68
CA ALA A 154 -4.90 0.81 -10.81
C ALA A 154 -5.12 1.22 -12.27
N GLN A 155 -4.03 1.45 -13.02
CA GLN A 155 -4.09 1.80 -14.45
C GLN A 155 -4.74 0.69 -15.29
N ARG A 156 -4.43 -0.59 -15.00
CA ARG A 156 -5.05 -1.75 -15.65
C ARG A 156 -6.57 -1.81 -15.43
N LEU A 157 -7.05 -1.33 -14.28
CA LEU A 157 -8.47 -1.19 -13.96
C LEU A 157 -9.11 0.06 -14.59
N GLY A 158 -8.36 0.83 -15.40
CA GLY A 158 -8.83 2.03 -16.08
C GLY A 158 -8.78 3.29 -15.22
N PHE A 159 -8.06 3.25 -14.08
CA PHE A 159 -8.00 4.37 -13.16
C PHE A 159 -6.78 5.26 -13.38
N ASN A 160 -7.03 6.58 -13.53
CA ASN A 160 -6.01 7.56 -13.90
C ASN A 160 -5.83 8.73 -12.90
N ASN A 161 -6.63 8.85 -11.83
CA ASN A 161 -6.41 9.91 -10.82
C ASN A 161 -5.33 9.47 -9.82
N ILE A 162 -4.13 9.31 -10.35
CA ILE A 162 -2.96 8.89 -9.60
C ILE A 162 -2.04 10.09 -9.48
N GLY A 163 -1.58 10.38 -8.27
CA GLY A 163 -0.68 11.49 -7.99
C GLY A 163 0.57 11.05 -7.22
N ILE A 164 1.66 11.81 -7.37
CA ILE A 164 2.94 11.59 -6.68
C ILE A 164 3.28 12.85 -5.87
N LEU A 165 3.27 12.71 -4.55
CA LEU A 165 3.65 13.72 -3.57
C LEU A 165 5.12 13.53 -3.16
N THR A 166 5.97 14.43 -3.67
CA THR A 166 7.42 14.41 -3.45
C THR A 166 7.95 15.70 -2.83
N ASP A 167 9.17 15.60 -2.29
CA ASP A 167 9.97 16.76 -1.91
C ASP A 167 10.32 17.62 -3.15
N PHE A 168 10.74 18.86 -2.90
CA PHE A 168 11.27 19.73 -3.94
C PHE A 168 12.79 19.66 -3.98
N ASP A 169 13.30 18.58 -4.57
CA ASP A 169 14.72 18.38 -4.87
C ASP A 169 14.91 17.57 -6.16
N SER A 170 16.17 17.34 -6.52
CA SER A 170 16.49 16.56 -7.72
C SER A 170 15.98 15.12 -7.67
N GLN A 171 15.88 14.49 -6.49
CA GLN A 171 15.38 13.12 -6.35
C GLN A 171 13.87 13.06 -6.53
N GLY A 172 13.12 13.89 -5.81
CA GLY A 172 11.66 13.98 -5.83
C GLY A 172 11.11 14.40 -7.19
N VAL A 173 11.83 15.25 -7.93
CA VAL A 173 11.52 15.52 -9.34
C VAL A 173 11.87 14.33 -10.22
N GLY A 174 13.03 13.68 -10.00
CA GLY A 174 13.45 12.50 -10.74
C GLY A 174 12.49 11.31 -10.61
N ILE A 175 11.87 11.14 -9.45
CA ILE A 175 10.81 10.15 -9.18
C ILE A 175 9.56 10.44 -10.00
N ALA A 176 9.08 11.68 -10.00
CA ALA A 176 7.88 12.03 -10.78
C ALA A 176 8.08 11.78 -12.28
N LEU A 177 9.31 11.93 -12.77
CA LEU A 177 9.68 11.63 -14.14
C LEU A 177 9.71 10.13 -14.48
N GLU A 178 9.67 9.22 -13.50
CA GLU A 178 9.53 7.78 -13.76
C GLU A 178 8.12 7.41 -14.19
N TYR A 179 7.13 8.22 -13.85
CA TYR A 179 5.72 7.97 -14.08
C TYR A 179 5.09 9.16 -14.82
N LEU A 180 5.45 9.33 -16.10
CA LEU A 180 5.03 10.47 -16.92
C LEU A 180 3.51 10.59 -17.06
N ASN A 181 2.78 9.49 -16.88
CA ASN A 181 1.32 9.40 -16.89
C ASN A 181 0.67 9.64 -15.52
N VAL A 182 1.44 10.07 -14.52
CA VAL A 182 1.00 10.33 -13.15
C VAL A 182 1.27 11.79 -12.78
N ALA A 183 0.30 12.44 -12.13
CA ALA A 183 0.41 13.86 -11.79
C ALA A 183 1.41 14.09 -10.64
N ARG A 184 2.35 15.02 -10.78
CA ARG A 184 3.19 15.46 -9.65
C ARG A 184 2.41 16.43 -8.76
N LEU A 185 2.19 16.02 -7.53
CA LEU A 185 1.58 16.82 -6.45
C LEU A 185 2.63 17.32 -5.44
N GLY A 186 3.92 17.02 -5.68
CA GLY A 186 5.03 17.43 -4.84
C GLY A 186 5.10 18.93 -4.54
N VAL A 187 5.81 19.27 -3.47
CA VAL A 187 6.04 20.67 -3.07
C VAL A 187 6.96 21.37 -4.07
N ASP A 188 6.91 22.70 -4.11
CA ASP A 188 7.67 23.58 -4.99
C ASP A 188 7.63 25.02 -4.44
N LEU A 189 8.25 25.98 -5.16
CA LEU A 189 8.25 27.39 -4.75
C LEU A 189 6.83 28.00 -4.73
N GLN A 190 5.92 27.53 -5.56
CA GLN A 190 4.52 27.98 -5.53
C GLN A 190 3.85 27.54 -4.22
N THR A 191 4.13 26.32 -3.77
CA THR A 191 3.65 25.78 -2.48
C THR A 191 4.05 26.68 -1.30
N ILE A 192 5.26 27.24 -1.32
CA ILE A 192 5.73 28.20 -0.30
C ILE A 192 4.83 29.43 -0.26
N SER A 193 4.50 29.98 -1.44
CA SER A 193 3.60 31.11 -1.59
C SER A 193 2.17 30.76 -1.14
N ASP A 194 1.63 29.62 -1.58
CA ASP A 194 0.26 29.18 -1.28
C ASP A 194 0.04 29.01 0.22
N LEU A 195 1.05 28.48 0.91
CA LEU A 195 1.02 28.25 2.35
C LEU A 195 1.53 29.46 3.16
N GLY A 196 1.96 30.55 2.52
CA GLY A 196 2.51 31.72 3.19
C GLY A 196 3.67 31.39 4.13
N VAL A 197 4.50 30.41 3.75
CA VAL A 197 5.70 30.00 4.49
C VAL A 197 6.86 30.87 4.04
N ASN A 198 7.78 31.18 4.95
CA ASN A 198 9.02 31.85 4.56
C ASN A 198 10.00 30.82 4.01
N LEU A 199 10.52 31.02 2.80
CA LEU A 199 11.39 30.03 2.14
C LEU A 199 12.59 29.65 3.01
N GLN A 200 13.18 30.62 3.72
CA GLN A 200 14.34 30.41 4.59
C GLN A 200 14.08 29.47 5.78
N ASP A 201 12.81 29.28 6.17
CA ASP A 201 12.46 28.41 7.30
C ASP A 201 12.39 26.93 6.90
N VAL A 202 12.34 26.64 5.59
CA VAL A 202 12.07 25.30 5.05
C VAL A 202 13.03 24.87 3.93
N GLU A 203 13.84 25.80 3.41
CA GLU A 203 14.89 25.54 2.43
C GLU A 203 16.16 25.02 3.10
N GLU A 204 16.74 23.98 2.51
CA GLU A 204 18.05 23.48 2.85
C GLU A 204 19.01 23.61 1.66
N HIS A 205 20.21 24.12 1.93
CA HIS A 205 21.27 24.14 0.94
C HIS A 205 21.98 22.79 0.86
N ILE A 206 22.08 22.25 -0.36
CA ILE A 206 22.79 21.03 -0.70
C ILE A 206 24.06 21.41 -1.45
N GLU A 207 25.20 21.04 -0.86
CA GLU A 207 26.50 21.16 -1.52
C GLU A 207 26.49 20.40 -2.86
N PRO A 208 26.67 21.10 -4.00
CA PRO A 208 26.57 20.48 -5.33
C PRO A 208 27.67 19.43 -5.55
N LEU A 209 28.80 19.60 -4.87
CA LEU A 209 29.95 18.70 -4.92
C LEU A 209 30.22 18.13 -3.53
N LYS A 210 30.27 16.80 -3.46
CA LYS A 210 30.61 16.06 -2.24
C LYS A 210 31.94 15.34 -2.44
N PHE A 211 32.83 15.45 -1.46
CA PHE A 211 34.07 14.69 -1.49
C PHE A 211 33.78 13.19 -1.32
N ASN A 212 34.01 12.40 -2.36
CA ASN A 212 33.88 10.96 -2.30
C ASN A 212 35.16 10.34 -1.73
N LYS A 213 35.06 9.79 -0.52
CA LYS A 213 36.19 9.17 0.20
C LYS A 213 36.80 7.97 -0.55
N LYS A 214 36.01 7.25 -1.37
CA LYS A 214 36.48 6.07 -2.11
C LYS A 214 37.30 6.48 -3.34
N THR A 215 36.84 7.49 -4.08
CA THR A 215 37.51 7.95 -5.32
C THR A 215 38.51 9.07 -5.08
N LYS A 216 38.50 9.66 -3.86
CA LYS A 216 39.31 10.82 -3.45
C LYS A 216 39.11 12.04 -4.36
N LYS A 217 37.91 12.20 -4.92
CA LYS A 217 37.55 13.31 -5.82
C LYS A 217 36.30 14.02 -5.31
N MET A 218 36.17 15.28 -5.70
CA MET A 218 34.90 15.99 -5.60
C MET A 218 33.98 15.44 -6.70
N GLU A 219 32.83 14.93 -6.31
CA GLU A 219 31.83 14.37 -7.21
C GLU A 219 30.52 15.11 -7.04
N GLU A 220 29.75 15.23 -8.11
CA GLU A 220 28.43 15.82 -8.03
C GLU A 220 27.49 14.97 -7.17
N ASN A 221 26.52 15.63 -6.54
CA ASN A 221 25.46 14.96 -5.79
C ASN A 221 24.79 13.87 -6.67
N SER A 222 24.66 12.65 -6.14
CA SER A 222 24.11 11.51 -6.87
C SER A 222 22.67 11.72 -7.34
N HIS A 223 21.85 12.47 -6.59
CA HIS A 223 20.47 12.78 -6.97
C HIS A 223 20.44 13.73 -8.18
N TRP A 224 21.34 14.71 -8.19
CA TRP A 224 21.51 15.62 -9.33
C TRP A 224 22.01 14.88 -10.58
N VAL A 225 22.99 14.00 -10.42
CA VAL A 225 23.47 13.14 -11.52
C VAL A 225 22.35 12.27 -12.08
N GLY A 226 21.53 11.67 -11.19
CA GLY A 226 20.37 10.86 -11.58
C GLY A 226 19.32 11.66 -12.37
N LEU A 227 18.95 12.85 -11.90
CA LEU A 227 18.02 13.72 -12.63
C LEU A 227 18.55 14.12 -14.01
N LYS A 228 19.82 14.53 -14.10
CA LYS A 228 20.43 14.88 -15.39
C LYS A 228 20.40 13.72 -16.38
N ALA A 229 20.79 12.53 -15.93
CA ALA A 229 20.79 11.34 -16.79
C ALA A 229 19.38 11.03 -17.34
N LYS A 230 18.34 11.17 -16.51
CA LYS A 230 16.94 11.01 -16.95
C LYS A 230 16.55 12.07 -17.98
N LEU A 231 16.89 13.33 -17.76
CA LEU A 231 16.59 14.41 -18.71
C LEU A 231 17.31 14.23 -20.04
N GLU A 232 18.57 13.78 -20.01
CA GLU A 232 19.33 13.44 -21.22
C GLU A 232 18.69 12.27 -21.98
N GLN A 233 18.26 11.23 -21.26
CA GLN A 233 17.53 10.10 -21.85
C GLN A 233 16.23 10.56 -22.52
N MET A 234 15.46 11.42 -21.87
CA MET A 234 14.19 11.95 -22.40
C MET A 234 14.39 12.86 -23.63
N ASN A 235 15.48 13.62 -23.68
CA ASN A 235 15.81 14.45 -24.84
C ASN A 235 16.28 13.62 -26.06
N ASN A 236 16.84 12.44 -25.81
CA ASN A 236 17.40 11.56 -26.84
C ASN A 236 16.46 10.44 -27.29
N SER A 237 15.31 10.25 -26.62
CA SER A 237 14.40 9.15 -26.93
C SER A 237 13.43 9.54 -28.05
N TRP A 238 13.63 8.94 -29.23
CA TRP A 238 12.76 9.07 -30.40
C TRP A 238 11.60 8.04 -30.42
N GLU A 239 11.53 7.17 -29.40
CA GLU A 239 10.62 6.01 -29.29
C GLU A 239 9.68 6.06 -28.07
N ILE A 240 9.46 7.23 -27.46
CA ILE A 240 8.45 7.36 -26.38
C ILE A 240 7.07 7.43 -27.03
N ASP A 241 6.11 6.71 -26.46
CA ASP A 241 4.69 6.81 -26.81
C ASP A 241 4.26 8.28 -26.89
N LEU A 242 3.61 8.66 -27.98
CA LEU A 242 3.36 10.05 -28.37
C LEU A 242 2.56 10.81 -27.30
N ASP A 243 1.68 10.12 -26.57
CA ASP A 243 0.81 10.73 -25.56
C ASP A 243 1.51 10.93 -24.21
N GLU A 244 2.38 10.01 -23.76
CA GLU A 244 3.18 10.19 -22.54
C GLU A 244 4.25 11.27 -22.73
N TYR A 245 4.88 11.32 -23.91
CA TYR A 245 5.86 12.34 -24.23
C TYR A 245 5.26 13.74 -24.31
N LYS A 246 3.98 13.84 -24.71
CA LYS A 246 3.24 15.10 -24.75
C LYS A 246 3.03 15.67 -23.35
N GLN A 247 2.62 14.85 -22.37
CA GLN A 247 2.47 15.30 -20.97
C GLN A 247 3.81 15.81 -20.40
N PHE A 248 4.90 15.11 -20.68
CA PHE A 248 6.23 15.55 -20.29
C PHE A 248 6.58 16.94 -20.86
N ARG A 249 6.40 17.15 -22.18
CA ARG A 249 6.77 18.40 -22.85
C ARG A 249 5.89 19.58 -22.47
N GLU A 250 4.60 19.37 -22.27
CA GLU A 250 3.66 20.46 -21.99
C GLU A 250 3.69 20.90 -20.52
N PHE A 251 3.89 19.95 -19.60
CA PHE A 251 3.76 20.23 -18.16
C PHE A 251 5.08 20.15 -17.39
N TYR A 252 5.91 19.12 -17.63
CA TYR A 252 7.13 18.92 -16.85
C TYR A 252 8.33 19.74 -17.37
N ASP A 253 8.56 19.80 -18.68
CA ASP A 253 9.73 20.49 -19.25
C ASP A 253 9.78 22.00 -18.86
N PRO A 254 8.68 22.78 -18.93
CA PRO A 254 8.70 24.17 -18.49
C PRO A 254 9.00 24.30 -16.99
N PHE A 255 8.36 23.46 -16.16
CA PHE A 255 8.58 23.43 -14.71
C PHE A 255 10.03 23.12 -14.37
N ILE A 256 10.61 22.10 -15.00
CA ILE A 256 11.99 21.67 -14.73
C ILE A 256 12.97 22.74 -15.16
N ARG A 257 12.82 23.31 -16.37
CA ARG A 257 13.71 24.37 -16.86
C ARG A 257 13.69 25.59 -15.95
N ALA A 258 12.51 25.99 -15.45
CA ALA A 258 12.38 27.12 -14.54
C ALA A 258 13.09 26.87 -13.19
N ASN A 259 13.21 25.62 -12.77
CA ASN A 259 13.73 25.26 -11.45
C ASN A 259 15.10 24.55 -11.48
N LEU A 260 15.69 24.34 -12.65
CA LEU A 260 16.88 23.48 -12.82
C LEU A 260 18.07 23.97 -11.99
N THR A 261 18.29 25.28 -11.93
CA THR A 261 19.36 25.88 -11.12
C THR A 261 19.11 25.68 -9.63
N TYR A 262 17.86 25.83 -9.19
CA TYR A 262 17.46 25.63 -7.79
C TYR A 262 17.69 24.17 -7.36
N LEU A 263 17.19 23.22 -8.15
CA LEU A 263 17.24 21.77 -7.85
C LEU A 263 18.67 21.20 -7.78
N ARG A 264 19.67 21.93 -8.29
CA ARG A 264 21.08 21.53 -8.21
C ARG A 264 21.67 21.71 -6.82
N SER A 265 21.21 22.70 -6.07
CA SER A 265 21.86 23.12 -4.83
C SER A 265 20.92 23.37 -3.67
N ASN A 266 19.60 23.25 -3.85
CA ASN A 266 18.63 23.52 -2.80
C ASN A 266 17.57 22.42 -2.75
N ARG A 267 16.94 22.29 -1.59
CA ARG A 267 15.83 21.36 -1.33
C ARG A 267 14.81 21.97 -0.41
N VAL A 268 13.54 21.62 -0.62
CA VAL A 268 12.48 21.78 0.39
C VAL A 268 11.88 20.41 0.69
N GLU A 269 11.94 19.97 1.94
CA GLU A 269 11.32 18.72 2.36
C GLU A 269 9.82 18.89 2.65
N LEU A 270 9.01 17.91 2.28
CA LEU A 270 7.61 17.77 2.73
C LEU A 270 7.52 17.86 4.27
N GLY A 271 8.46 17.24 4.96
CA GLY A 271 8.54 17.24 6.42
C GLY A 271 8.79 18.63 7.00
N ALA A 272 9.59 19.47 6.33
CA ALA A 272 9.84 20.85 6.78
C ALA A 272 8.57 21.70 6.61
N ILE A 273 7.86 21.54 5.50
CA ILE A 273 6.58 22.21 5.25
C ILE A 273 5.54 21.80 6.29
N THR A 274 5.32 20.49 6.48
CA THR A 274 4.30 19.99 7.41
C THR A 274 4.62 20.34 8.86
N ALA A 275 5.89 20.38 9.25
CA ALA A 275 6.31 20.84 10.57
C ALA A 275 6.05 22.34 10.78
N ASN A 276 6.20 23.15 9.73
CA ASN A 276 5.97 24.60 9.79
C ASN A 276 4.48 24.96 9.84
N VAL A 277 3.65 24.33 8.99
CA VAL A 277 2.24 24.71 8.82
C VAL A 277 1.24 23.83 9.58
N GLY A 278 1.68 22.67 10.05
CA GLY A 278 0.83 21.65 10.66
C GLY A 278 0.12 20.76 9.64
N PRO A 279 -0.33 19.56 10.05
CA PRO A 279 -0.86 18.55 9.14
C PRO A 279 -2.21 18.93 8.52
N GLU A 280 -3.09 19.61 9.25
CA GLU A 280 -4.41 20.05 8.75
C GLU A 280 -4.28 21.09 7.63
N ARG A 281 -3.44 22.12 7.83
CA ARG A 281 -3.23 23.16 6.83
C ARG A 281 -2.56 22.60 5.57
N PHE A 282 -1.60 21.71 5.76
CA PHE A 282 -0.97 20.98 4.65
C PHE A 282 -2.00 20.11 3.90
N TRP A 283 -2.86 19.40 4.63
CA TRP A 283 -3.93 18.59 4.03
C TRP A 283 -4.88 19.43 3.17
N ASN A 284 -5.35 20.56 3.68
CA ASN A 284 -6.27 21.43 2.93
C ASN A 284 -5.64 21.93 1.61
N TRP A 285 -4.34 22.27 1.64
CA TRP A 285 -3.59 22.61 0.43
C TRP A 285 -3.49 21.41 -0.53
N LEU A 286 -3.12 20.24 0.00
CA LEU A 286 -2.98 19.02 -0.82
C LEU A 286 -4.32 18.61 -1.44
N ALA A 287 -5.41 18.63 -0.68
CA ALA A 287 -6.75 18.33 -1.16
C ALA A 287 -7.16 19.28 -2.28
N ASN A 288 -6.91 20.58 -2.15
CA ASN A 288 -7.16 21.54 -3.24
C ASN A 288 -6.29 21.23 -4.48
N LYS A 289 -5.00 20.90 -4.29
CA LYS A 289 -4.11 20.53 -5.39
C LYS A 289 -4.59 19.25 -6.11
N ILE A 290 -5.15 18.29 -5.37
CA ILE A 290 -5.78 17.07 -5.91
C ILE A 290 -7.06 17.40 -6.68
N LEU A 291 -7.89 18.31 -6.17
CA LEU A 291 -9.09 18.79 -6.87
C LEU A 291 -8.74 19.44 -8.21
N ASP A 292 -7.71 20.28 -8.23
CA ASP A 292 -7.24 20.95 -9.43
C ASP A 292 -6.62 19.97 -10.45
N ALA A 293 -5.85 18.99 -9.97
CA ALA A 293 -5.23 17.98 -10.81
C ALA A 293 -6.24 17.00 -11.43
N PHE A 294 -7.28 16.64 -10.67
CA PHE A 294 -8.27 15.64 -11.07
C PHE A 294 -9.71 16.20 -10.96
N PRO A 295 -10.27 16.78 -12.04
CA PRO A 295 -11.58 17.40 -11.98
C PRO A 295 -12.74 16.40 -11.98
N GLN A 296 -12.53 15.14 -12.39
CA GLN A 296 -13.55 14.10 -12.49
C GLN A 296 -13.25 12.95 -11.52
N ARG A 297 -14.28 12.40 -10.88
CA ARG A 297 -14.15 11.33 -9.86
C ARG A 297 -15.24 10.28 -10.01
N ASP A 298 -14.86 9.02 -9.82
CA ASP A 298 -15.81 7.90 -9.68
C ASP A 298 -15.96 7.52 -8.21
N TYR A 299 -16.99 8.04 -7.56
CA TYR A 299 -17.26 7.76 -6.15
C TYR A 299 -17.78 6.36 -5.87
N ASN A 300 -18.11 5.54 -6.88
CA ASN A 300 -18.43 4.12 -6.67
C ASN A 300 -17.22 3.33 -6.12
N ARG A 301 -16.01 3.92 -6.22
CA ARG A 301 -14.77 3.37 -5.64
C ARG A 301 -14.55 3.72 -4.18
N ALA A 302 -15.21 4.76 -3.69
CA ALA A 302 -15.11 5.20 -2.30
C ALA A 302 -16.37 4.87 -1.50
N MET A 303 -17.52 4.76 -2.15
CA MET A 303 -18.81 4.54 -1.52
C MET A 303 -19.49 3.31 -2.10
N LYS A 304 -20.02 2.46 -1.21
CA LYS A 304 -20.93 1.39 -1.61
C LYS A 304 -22.35 1.94 -1.58
N VAL A 305 -22.94 2.12 -2.75
CA VAL A 305 -24.38 2.37 -2.85
C VAL A 305 -25.09 1.10 -2.40
N PRO A 306 -25.92 1.14 -1.34
CA PRO A 306 -26.59 -0.04 -0.85
C PRO A 306 -27.57 -0.55 -1.91
N GLU A 307 -27.43 -1.82 -2.30
CA GLU A 307 -28.39 -2.49 -3.20
C GLU A 307 -29.79 -2.60 -2.57
N LEU A 308 -29.84 -2.61 -1.23
CA LEU A 308 -31.06 -2.75 -0.45
C LEU A 308 -31.08 -1.74 0.69
N LEU A 309 -32.14 -0.94 0.75
CA LEU A 309 -32.43 -0.06 1.88
C LEU A 309 -33.76 -0.46 2.52
N TYR A 310 -33.71 -0.94 3.75
CA TYR A 310 -34.92 -1.24 4.50
C TYR A 310 -35.58 0.06 4.96
N PRO A 311 -36.90 0.25 4.73
CA PRO A 311 -37.66 1.32 5.35
C PRO A 311 -37.54 1.27 6.87
N LYS A 312 -37.55 2.45 7.52
CA LYS A 312 -37.43 2.57 8.98
C LYS A 312 -38.34 1.63 9.78
N PRO A 313 -39.62 1.42 9.41
CA PRO A 313 -40.47 0.45 10.11
C PRO A 313 -39.91 -0.98 10.10
N ILE A 314 -39.27 -1.40 9.00
CA ILE A 314 -38.63 -2.72 8.90
C ILE A 314 -37.37 -2.76 9.77
N THR A 315 -36.53 -1.73 9.74
CA THR A 315 -35.33 -1.70 10.60
C THR A 315 -35.68 -1.70 12.08
N ASP A 316 -36.70 -0.94 12.48
CA ASP A 316 -37.19 -0.89 13.87
C ASP A 316 -37.77 -2.25 14.29
N TYR A 317 -38.44 -2.94 13.38
CA TYR A 317 -38.93 -4.29 13.59
C TYR A 317 -37.79 -5.31 13.75
N LEU A 318 -36.80 -5.29 12.85
CA LEU A 318 -35.61 -6.15 12.92
C LEU A 318 -34.83 -5.93 14.22
N ALA A 319 -34.73 -4.68 14.69
CA ALA A 319 -34.10 -4.39 15.97
C ALA A 319 -34.85 -5.05 17.15
N LYS A 320 -36.17 -4.93 17.20
CA LYS A 320 -37.01 -5.59 18.22
C LYS A 320 -36.92 -7.11 18.13
N LEU A 321 -36.94 -7.65 16.92
CA LEU A 321 -36.78 -9.07 16.66
C LEU A 321 -35.44 -9.58 17.20
N ASN A 322 -34.35 -8.91 16.83
CA ASN A 322 -33.01 -9.24 17.32
C ASN A 322 -32.92 -9.20 18.85
N THR A 323 -33.55 -8.24 19.51
CA THR A 323 -33.63 -8.20 20.98
C THR A 323 -34.37 -9.41 21.54
N LYS A 324 -35.51 -9.80 20.96
CA LYS A 324 -36.26 -10.99 21.38
C LYS A 324 -35.44 -12.26 21.16
N LEU A 325 -34.85 -12.48 19.98
CA LEU A 325 -34.04 -13.67 19.68
C LEU A 325 -32.82 -13.77 20.60
N LYS A 326 -32.11 -12.65 20.85
CA LYS A 326 -31.02 -12.60 21.84
C LYS A 326 -31.48 -13.01 23.24
N SER A 327 -32.71 -12.65 23.63
CA SER A 327 -33.26 -13.04 24.94
C SER A 327 -33.53 -14.54 25.02
N VAL A 328 -34.05 -15.15 23.94
CA VAL A 328 -34.31 -16.59 23.84
C VAL A 328 -33.00 -17.38 23.91
N LEU A 329 -31.99 -16.92 23.18
CA LEU A 329 -30.68 -17.58 23.08
C LEU A 329 -29.72 -17.28 24.23
N LYS A 330 -30.11 -16.40 25.17
CA LYS A 330 -29.19 -15.84 26.18
C LYS A 330 -28.48 -16.91 27.01
N GLN A 331 -29.24 -17.91 27.48
CA GLN A 331 -28.69 -18.95 28.34
C GLN A 331 -27.75 -19.89 27.56
N SER A 332 -28.20 -20.40 26.41
CA SER A 332 -27.36 -21.25 25.56
C SER A 332 -26.08 -20.56 25.10
N ASN A 333 -26.14 -19.27 24.74
CA ASN A 333 -24.94 -18.51 24.40
C ASN A 333 -23.94 -18.45 25.57
N LYS A 334 -24.44 -18.34 26.80
CA LYS A 334 -23.62 -18.40 28.01
C LYS A 334 -23.02 -19.80 28.19
N ASP A 335 -23.81 -20.85 28.07
CA ASP A 335 -23.38 -22.24 28.25
C ASP A 335 -22.31 -22.64 27.22
N TRP A 336 -22.48 -22.25 25.96
CA TRP A 336 -21.49 -22.47 24.90
C TRP A 336 -20.21 -21.66 25.13
N LYS A 337 -20.32 -20.41 25.61
CA LYS A 337 -19.13 -19.63 25.98
C LYS A 337 -18.35 -20.28 27.11
N GLU A 338 -19.03 -20.77 28.14
CA GLU A 338 -18.40 -21.48 29.25
C GLU A 338 -17.70 -22.76 28.73
N THR A 339 -18.39 -23.54 27.89
CA THR A 339 -17.83 -24.75 27.25
C THR A 339 -16.58 -24.45 26.41
N LEU A 340 -16.55 -23.33 25.70
CA LEU A 340 -15.42 -22.94 24.84
C LEU A 340 -14.29 -22.21 25.59
N THR A 341 -14.52 -21.75 26.82
CA THR A 341 -13.52 -20.98 27.59
C THR A 341 -12.41 -21.88 28.12
N ASP A 342 -12.77 -23.08 28.59
CA ASP A 342 -11.84 -24.06 29.17
C ASP A 342 -11.69 -25.30 28.26
N PHE A 343 -11.70 -25.08 26.94
CA PHE A 343 -11.59 -26.17 25.96
C PHE A 343 -10.17 -26.75 25.97
N ASP A 344 -10.05 -28.06 26.23
CA ASP A 344 -8.76 -28.75 26.26
C ASP A 344 -8.26 -29.08 24.84
N GLY A 345 -7.03 -28.66 24.53
CA GLY A 345 -6.43 -28.85 23.21
C GLY A 345 -6.90 -27.86 22.14
N PHE A 346 -6.71 -28.23 20.87
CA PHE A 346 -7.16 -27.45 19.72
C PHE A 346 -8.50 -27.99 19.21
N ILE A 347 -9.36 -27.08 18.74
CA ILE A 347 -10.53 -27.46 17.96
C ILE A 347 -10.05 -27.83 16.56
N ASP A 348 -10.36 -29.05 16.11
CA ASP A 348 -9.93 -29.56 14.79
C ASP A 348 -10.41 -28.68 13.62
N SER A 349 -11.66 -28.20 13.68
CA SER A 349 -12.24 -27.23 12.75
C SER A 349 -13.18 -26.29 13.51
N THR A 350 -12.85 -25.00 13.54
CA THR A 350 -13.70 -23.98 14.17
C THR A 350 -15.00 -23.76 13.40
N ASN A 351 -15.00 -24.03 12.08
CA ASN A 351 -16.21 -23.94 11.25
C ASN A 351 -17.18 -25.08 11.61
N ASP A 352 -16.70 -26.32 11.67
CA ASP A 352 -17.54 -27.48 12.01
C ASP A 352 -18.12 -27.32 13.43
N LYS A 353 -17.31 -26.79 14.36
CA LYS A 353 -17.78 -26.49 15.72
C LYS A 353 -18.81 -25.37 15.75
N LEU A 354 -18.66 -24.35 14.91
CA LEU A 354 -19.65 -23.30 14.76
C LEU A 354 -20.96 -23.86 14.20
N ASP A 355 -20.90 -24.71 13.18
CA ASP A 355 -22.09 -25.38 12.60
C ASP A 355 -22.84 -26.23 13.64
N GLU A 356 -22.12 -26.95 14.51
CA GLU A 356 -22.71 -27.70 15.64
C GLU A 356 -23.47 -26.76 16.60
N ILE A 357 -22.84 -25.65 16.98
CA ILE A 357 -23.42 -24.65 17.90
C ILE A 357 -24.66 -24.02 17.25
N GLU A 358 -24.56 -23.58 16.00
CA GLU A 358 -25.66 -22.96 15.27
C GLU A 358 -26.84 -23.92 15.14
N LYS A 359 -26.59 -25.20 14.84
CA LYS A 359 -27.63 -26.22 14.76
C LYS A 359 -28.32 -26.46 16.10
N ASP A 360 -27.56 -26.58 17.19
CA ASP A 360 -28.15 -26.74 18.54
C ASP A 360 -29.01 -25.52 18.92
N MET A 361 -28.47 -24.31 18.75
CA MET A 361 -29.18 -23.07 19.04
C MET A 361 -30.44 -22.90 18.19
N HIS A 362 -30.39 -23.29 16.91
CA HIS A 362 -31.53 -23.26 16.01
C HIS A 362 -32.58 -24.30 16.40
N ASP A 363 -32.23 -25.59 16.35
CA ASP A 363 -33.20 -26.69 16.43
C ASP A 363 -33.75 -26.90 17.84
N ASN A 364 -32.89 -26.79 18.87
CA ASN A 364 -33.27 -27.15 20.24
C ASN A 364 -33.79 -25.96 21.05
N ILE A 365 -33.46 -24.73 20.66
CA ILE A 365 -33.77 -23.53 21.47
C ILE A 365 -34.67 -22.56 20.70
N MET A 366 -34.25 -22.04 19.55
CA MET A 366 -35.08 -21.11 18.78
C MET A 366 -36.37 -21.78 18.30
N MET A 367 -36.26 -22.95 17.70
CA MET A 367 -37.39 -23.71 17.17
C MET A 367 -38.21 -24.42 18.25
N THR A 368 -37.95 -24.18 19.54
CA THR A 368 -38.81 -24.65 20.65
C THR A 368 -39.56 -23.49 21.32
N ASP A 369 -39.10 -22.25 21.19
CA ASP A 369 -39.76 -21.06 21.71
C ASP A 369 -41.11 -20.79 21.00
N LYS A 370 -42.16 -20.56 21.80
CA LYS A 370 -43.53 -20.41 21.28
C LYS A 370 -43.72 -19.13 20.47
N ASP A 371 -43.09 -18.03 20.89
CA ASP A 371 -43.23 -16.74 20.22
C ASP A 371 -42.46 -16.75 18.90
N VAL A 372 -41.28 -17.38 18.87
CA VAL A 372 -40.50 -17.57 17.64
C VAL A 372 -41.27 -18.42 16.63
N LYS A 373 -41.91 -19.53 17.06
CA LYS A 373 -42.78 -20.33 16.19
C LYS A 373 -43.95 -19.54 15.62
N ALA A 374 -44.62 -18.76 16.46
CA ALA A 374 -45.74 -17.92 16.02
C ALA A 374 -45.27 -16.90 14.98
N LEU A 375 -44.12 -16.27 15.23
CA LEU A 375 -43.51 -15.34 14.30
C LEU A 375 -43.15 -15.99 12.96
N ILE A 376 -42.53 -17.17 12.95
CA ILE A 376 -42.19 -17.87 11.70
C ILE A 376 -43.44 -18.12 10.87
N LYS A 377 -44.53 -18.54 11.51
CA LYS A 377 -45.82 -18.72 10.86
C LYS A 377 -46.35 -17.41 10.26
N ASP A 378 -46.28 -16.31 11.01
CA ASP A 378 -46.70 -14.99 10.52
C ASP A 378 -45.86 -14.53 9.32
N ILE A 379 -44.55 -14.83 9.31
CA ILE A 379 -43.66 -14.58 8.18
C ILE A 379 -44.04 -15.44 6.97
N ASP A 380 -44.30 -16.74 7.16
CA ASP A 380 -44.75 -17.64 6.09
C ASP A 380 -46.07 -17.17 5.47
N ASP A 381 -47.01 -16.72 6.31
CA ASP A 381 -48.30 -16.18 5.86
C ASP A 381 -48.14 -14.84 5.13
N LEU A 382 -47.16 -14.01 5.50
CA LEU A 382 -46.76 -12.81 4.77
C LEU A 382 -46.12 -13.14 3.41
N GLY A 383 -45.27 -14.16 3.36
CA GLY A 383 -44.60 -14.62 2.14
C GLY A 383 -45.56 -15.15 1.07
N ARG A 384 -46.73 -15.65 1.48
CA ARG A 384 -47.81 -16.08 0.56
C ARG A 384 -48.61 -14.94 -0.04
N LYS A 385 -48.41 -13.70 0.42
CA LYS A 385 -49.07 -12.52 -0.15
C LYS A 385 -48.21 -12.01 -1.32
N GLU A 386 -48.85 -11.51 -2.39
CA GLU A 386 -48.20 -11.06 -3.64
C GLU A 386 -47.22 -9.87 -3.49
N TYR A 387 -46.84 -9.47 -2.28
CA TYR A 387 -45.86 -8.40 -2.06
C TYR A 387 -44.42 -8.80 -2.42
N LEU A 388 -44.14 -10.10 -2.54
CA LEU A 388 -42.80 -10.67 -2.70
C LEU A 388 -42.68 -11.59 -3.94
N GLY A 389 -43.64 -11.48 -4.87
CA GLY A 389 -43.74 -12.29 -6.10
C GLY A 389 -42.81 -11.87 -7.23
#